data_AF-A0A2T1CBV7-F1
#
_entry.id   AF-A0A2T1CBV7-F1
#
_cell.length_a   1.000
_cell.length_b   1.000
_cell.length_c   1.000
_cell.angle_alpha   90.00
_cell.angle_beta   90.00
_cell.angle_gamma   90.00
#
_symmetry.space_group_name_H-M   'P 1'
#
loop_
_entity.id
_entity.type
_entity.pdbx_description
1 polymer ?
#
loop_
_entity_poly.entity_id
_entity_poly.type
_entity_poly.pdbx_seq_one_letter_code
_entity_poly.pdbx_strand_id
1 'polypeptide(L)'
;YLDSEEYRANADKAIKAYFKGNPVMLGLYKLFPDMFVEQVKQLSYYSNLGLFWEVMAPVFFEMSDIYDEGGFKGVPDAMDFLVNGIFAIAGRPIYHHVYIGDECYEIIPKSKGFTWLYEAALPYVEAVFYRTAPFRGTKSYNAQAKQVPSDQKDFHYGILYADVFPVGTAGIPPTLLMDDMYHFLPDYLQKYYQEHCRGEDDILIQLGVTFQRSMYNVTSAVIQALRQALLYPLDDSNPEHLQKNRAFFEAQLDRFLRPEARLPNIQSSDYR
;
A
#
# COMPACT_ATOMS: atom_id res chain seq x y z
N TYR A 1 -9.18 6.75 -17.23
CA TYR A 1 -10.64 6.56 -17.06
C TYR A 1 -11.29 7.63 -16.20
N LEU A 2 -10.73 7.98 -15.02
CA LEU A 2 -11.31 8.97 -14.10
C LEU A 2 -11.50 10.38 -14.72
N ASP A 3 -10.81 10.71 -15.81
CA ASP A 3 -10.98 11.98 -16.53
C ASP A 3 -11.93 11.88 -17.74
N SER A 4 -12.53 10.72 -17.98
CA SER A 4 -13.42 10.50 -19.13
C SER A 4 -14.79 11.16 -18.94
N GLU A 5 -15.44 11.48 -20.06
CA GLU A 5 -16.83 11.94 -20.10
C GLU A 5 -17.79 10.93 -19.45
N GLU A 6 -17.52 9.64 -19.61
CA GLU A 6 -18.31 8.58 -19.01
C GLU A 6 -18.27 8.65 -17.48
N TYR A 7 -17.08 8.76 -16.89
CA TYR A 7 -16.93 8.91 -15.45
C TYR A 7 -17.62 10.19 -14.94
N ARG A 8 -17.44 11.30 -15.66
CA ARG A 8 -18.09 12.58 -15.34
C ARG A 8 -19.61 12.48 -15.37
N ALA A 9 -20.17 11.78 -16.36
CA ALA A 9 -21.61 11.56 -16.47
C ALA A 9 -22.17 10.68 -15.34
N ASN A 10 -21.43 9.64 -14.93
CA ASN A 10 -21.83 8.79 -13.81
C ASN A 10 -21.76 9.55 -12.47
N ALA A 11 -20.67 10.31 -12.26
CA ALA A 11 -20.52 11.18 -11.10
C ALA A 11 -21.62 12.25 -11.04
N ASP A 12 -21.96 12.88 -12.16
CA ASP A 12 -23.02 13.90 -12.24
C ASP A 12 -24.38 13.36 -11.76
N LYS A 13 -24.75 12.15 -12.21
CA LYS A 13 -25.99 11.48 -11.78
C LYS A 13 -26.00 11.27 -10.26
N ALA A 14 -24.91 10.74 -9.72
CA ALA A 14 -24.79 10.47 -8.30
C ALA A 14 -24.78 11.75 -7.45
N ILE A 15 -24.06 12.80 -7.86
CA ILE A 15 -24.02 14.10 -7.16
C ILE A 15 -25.43 14.70 -7.10
N LYS A 16 -26.16 14.72 -8.22
CA LYS A 16 -27.52 15.24 -8.28
C LYS A 16 -28.49 14.44 -7.41
N ALA A 17 -28.35 13.11 -7.41
CA ALA A 17 -29.14 12.24 -6.55
C ALA A 17 -28.85 12.51 -5.06
N TYR A 18 -27.57 12.58 -4.70
CA TYR A 18 -27.12 12.82 -3.33
C TYR A 18 -27.62 14.17 -2.77
N PHE A 19 -27.57 15.23 -3.60
CA PHE A 19 -28.03 16.56 -3.21
C PHE A 19 -29.48 16.88 -3.58
N LYS A 20 -30.29 15.90 -4.01
CA LYS A 20 -31.67 16.13 -4.46
C LYS A 20 -32.54 16.90 -3.45
N GLY A 21 -32.33 16.65 -2.15
CA GLY A 21 -33.03 17.35 -1.05
C GLY A 21 -32.38 18.66 -0.59
N ASN A 22 -31.25 19.07 -1.18
CA ASN A 22 -30.47 20.23 -0.76
C ASN A 22 -30.23 21.19 -1.95
N PRO A 23 -31.15 22.13 -2.21
CA PRO A 23 -31.06 23.03 -3.37
C PRO A 23 -29.84 23.97 -3.31
N VAL A 24 -29.33 24.28 -2.11
CA VAL A 24 -28.11 25.09 -1.95
C VAL A 24 -26.91 24.34 -2.52
N MET A 25 -26.77 23.05 -2.18
CA MET A 25 -25.67 22.22 -2.69
C MET A 25 -25.79 21.95 -4.19
N LEU A 26 -27.01 21.77 -4.72
CA LEU A 26 -27.23 21.69 -6.17
C LEU A 26 -26.84 22.99 -6.88
N GLY A 27 -27.14 24.15 -6.28
CA GLY A 27 -26.71 25.44 -6.77
C GLY A 27 -25.19 25.58 -6.80
N LEU A 28 -24.52 25.16 -5.72
CA LEU A 28 -23.05 25.19 -5.64
C LEU A 28 -22.41 24.25 -6.67
N TYR A 29 -22.96 23.05 -6.87
CA TYR A 29 -22.51 22.12 -7.90
C TYR A 29 -22.67 22.70 -9.31
N LYS A 30 -23.78 23.39 -9.58
CA LYS A 30 -23.97 24.06 -10.87
C LYS A 30 -22.93 25.16 -11.13
N LEU A 31 -22.51 25.90 -10.09
CA LEU A 31 -21.52 26.96 -10.22
C LEU A 31 -20.08 26.43 -10.30
N PHE A 32 -19.76 25.36 -9.56
CA PHE A 32 -18.42 24.79 -9.47
C PHE A 32 -18.45 23.27 -9.67
N PRO A 33 -18.81 22.78 -10.86
CA PRO A 33 -19.03 21.35 -11.08
C PRO A 33 -17.76 20.52 -10.84
N ASP A 34 -16.61 21.00 -11.29
CA ASP A 34 -15.34 20.28 -11.15
C ASP A 34 -14.94 20.07 -9.68
N MET A 35 -15.30 20.98 -8.77
CA MET A 35 -15.00 20.84 -7.34
C MET A 35 -15.60 19.54 -6.78
N PHE A 36 -16.86 19.24 -7.14
CA PHE A 36 -17.54 18.05 -6.65
C PHE A 36 -17.09 16.79 -7.40
N VAL A 37 -16.79 16.90 -8.71
CA VAL A 37 -16.24 15.78 -9.47
C VAL A 37 -14.89 15.33 -8.89
N GLU A 38 -14.03 16.26 -8.48
CA GLU A 38 -12.77 15.93 -7.79
C GLU A 38 -13.00 15.26 -6.43
N GLN A 39 -14.03 15.65 -5.67
CA GLN A 39 -14.43 14.92 -4.45
C GLN A 39 -14.89 13.49 -4.77
N VAL A 40 -15.66 13.28 -5.85
CA VAL A 40 -16.05 11.93 -6.26
C VAL A 40 -14.83 11.10 -6.70
N LYS A 41 -13.83 11.71 -7.34
CA LYS A 41 -12.54 11.03 -7.63
C LYS A 41 -11.83 10.61 -6.36
N GLN A 42 -11.77 11.46 -5.35
CA GLN A 42 -11.20 11.10 -4.04
C GLN A 42 -11.94 9.88 -3.44
N LEU A 43 -13.27 9.88 -3.47
CA LEU A 43 -14.08 8.75 -3.00
C LEU A 43 -13.83 7.47 -3.82
N SER A 44 -13.63 7.57 -5.13
CA SER A 44 -13.23 6.43 -5.97
C SER A 44 -11.88 5.84 -5.54
N TYR A 45 -10.90 6.68 -5.17
CA TYR A 45 -9.63 6.19 -4.62
C TYR A 45 -9.80 5.54 -3.24
N TYR A 46 -10.70 6.05 -2.39
CA TYR A 46 -11.02 5.38 -1.12
C TYR A 46 -11.70 4.03 -1.34
N SER A 47 -12.64 3.94 -2.27
CA SER A 47 -13.25 2.67 -2.67
C SER A 47 -12.20 1.67 -3.15
N ASN A 48 -11.26 2.11 -4.01
CA ASN A 48 -10.17 1.26 -4.50
C ASN A 48 -9.25 0.76 -3.36
N LEU A 49 -8.90 1.65 -2.43
CA LEU A 49 -8.09 1.29 -1.26
C LEU A 49 -8.81 0.31 -0.33
N GLY A 50 -10.13 0.48 -0.15
CA GLY A 50 -10.96 -0.49 0.58
C GLY A 50 -10.96 -1.87 -0.09
N LEU A 51 -11.15 -1.93 -1.41
CA LEU A 51 -11.10 -3.16 -2.18
C LEU A 51 -9.71 -3.82 -2.17
N PHE A 52 -8.63 -3.03 -2.04
CA PHE A 52 -7.29 -3.56 -1.80
C PHE A 52 -7.22 -4.34 -0.49
N TRP A 53 -7.64 -3.71 0.62
CA TRP A 53 -7.57 -4.32 1.95
C TRP A 53 -8.60 -5.42 2.21
N GLU A 54 -9.73 -5.43 1.48
CA GLU A 54 -10.69 -6.55 1.48
C GLU A 54 -10.01 -7.88 1.07
N VAL A 55 -8.93 -7.81 0.30
CA VAL A 55 -8.13 -8.97 -0.07
C VAL A 55 -6.99 -9.21 0.92
N MET A 56 -6.20 -8.18 1.23
CA MET A 56 -4.99 -8.38 2.03
C MET A 56 -5.29 -8.78 3.48
N ALA A 57 -6.41 -8.33 4.07
CA ALA A 57 -6.74 -8.70 5.44
C ALA A 57 -6.98 -10.22 5.62
N PRO A 58 -7.84 -10.89 4.84
CA PRO A 58 -7.95 -12.36 4.88
C PRO A 58 -6.63 -13.09 4.66
N VAL A 59 -5.80 -12.61 3.71
CA VAL A 59 -4.48 -13.21 3.45
C VAL A 59 -3.60 -13.16 4.70
N PHE A 60 -3.57 -12.03 5.42
CA PHE A 60 -2.77 -11.92 6.65
C PHE A 60 -3.36 -12.71 7.82
N PHE A 61 -4.69 -12.84 7.92
CA PHE A 61 -5.33 -13.70 8.92
C PHE A 61 -4.95 -15.16 8.71
N GLU A 62 -5.12 -15.68 7.49
CA GLU A 62 -4.78 -17.07 7.16
C GLU A 62 -3.28 -17.34 7.33
N MET A 63 -2.43 -16.37 7.01
CA MET A 63 -0.99 -16.47 7.26
C MET A 63 -0.67 -16.58 8.78
N SER A 64 -1.42 -15.89 9.64
CA SER A 64 -1.26 -16.04 11.10
C SER A 64 -1.68 -17.43 11.56
N ASP A 65 -2.83 -17.92 11.08
CA ASP A 65 -3.36 -19.24 11.47
C ASP A 65 -2.39 -20.37 11.06
N ILE A 66 -1.87 -20.32 9.82
CA ILE A 66 -0.88 -21.29 9.33
C ILE A 66 0.42 -21.24 10.16
N TYR A 67 0.84 -20.05 10.59
CA TYR A 67 2.01 -19.92 11.45
C TYR A 67 1.80 -20.61 12.81
N ASP A 68 0.63 -20.38 13.43
CA ASP A 68 0.28 -20.98 14.73
C ASP A 68 0.14 -22.51 14.65
N GLU A 69 -0.32 -23.04 13.51
CA GLU A 69 -0.36 -24.47 13.21
C GLU A 69 1.03 -25.08 12.91
N GLY A 70 2.09 -24.26 12.84
CA GLY A 70 3.45 -24.69 12.51
C GLY A 70 3.66 -25.00 11.02
N GLY A 71 2.81 -24.47 10.14
CA GLY A 71 2.81 -24.75 8.71
C GLY A 71 3.95 -24.09 7.93
N PHE A 72 4.58 -23.03 8.47
CA PHE A 72 5.71 -22.35 7.83
C PHE A 72 7.06 -22.81 8.41
N LYS A 73 7.98 -23.25 7.55
CA LYS A 73 9.36 -23.61 7.95
C LYS A 73 10.30 -22.40 7.96
N GLY A 74 9.86 -21.27 7.42
CA GLY A 74 10.62 -20.03 7.39
C GLY A 74 9.98 -18.97 6.50
N VAL A 75 10.70 -17.85 6.34
CA VAL A 75 10.27 -16.72 5.52
C VAL A 75 9.99 -17.08 4.05
N PRO A 76 10.76 -17.97 3.38
CA PRO A 76 10.44 -18.38 2.01
C PRO A 76 9.03 -18.97 1.86
N ASP A 77 8.62 -19.89 2.74
CA ASP A 77 7.29 -20.51 2.69
C ASP A 77 6.18 -19.47 2.88
N ALA A 78 6.37 -18.53 3.81
CA ALA A 78 5.46 -17.41 4.05
C ALA A 78 5.37 -16.48 2.82
N MET A 79 6.49 -16.20 2.15
CA MET A 79 6.49 -15.41 0.92
C MET A 79 5.81 -16.13 -0.23
N ASP A 80 6.01 -17.44 -0.38
CA ASP A 80 5.35 -18.24 -1.41
C ASP A 80 3.83 -18.27 -1.20
N PHE A 81 3.37 -18.34 0.05
CA PHE A 81 1.96 -18.17 0.38
C PHE A 81 1.41 -16.82 -0.09
N LEU A 82 2.14 -15.71 0.17
CA LEU A 82 1.75 -14.39 -0.31
C LEU A 82 1.71 -14.29 -1.84
N VAL A 83 2.69 -14.87 -2.55
CA VAL A 83 2.73 -14.90 -4.03
C VAL A 83 1.51 -15.64 -4.57
N ASN A 84 1.20 -16.81 -4.03
CA ASN A 84 0.04 -17.61 -4.42
C ASN A 84 -1.27 -16.86 -4.14
N GLY A 85 -1.37 -16.22 -2.98
CA GLY A 85 -2.49 -15.37 -2.59
C GLY A 85 -2.72 -14.25 -3.61
N ILE A 86 -1.67 -13.52 -4.00
CA ILE A 86 -1.73 -12.46 -5.02
C ILE A 86 -2.27 -12.98 -6.35
N PHE A 87 -1.76 -14.11 -6.84
CA PHE A 87 -2.22 -14.68 -8.11
C PHE A 87 -3.67 -15.15 -8.07
N ALA A 88 -4.11 -15.75 -6.96
CA ALA A 88 -5.48 -16.26 -6.80
C ALA A 88 -6.55 -15.15 -6.92
N ILE A 89 -6.20 -13.93 -6.54
CA ILE A 89 -7.12 -12.79 -6.47
C ILE A 89 -6.81 -11.69 -7.49
N ALA A 90 -5.77 -11.84 -8.31
CA ALA A 90 -5.31 -10.84 -9.26
C ALA A 90 -6.42 -10.31 -10.19
N GLY A 91 -7.36 -11.19 -10.57
CA GLY A 91 -8.50 -10.87 -11.44
C GLY A 91 -9.76 -10.36 -10.73
N ARG A 92 -9.76 -10.16 -9.39
CA ARG A 92 -10.93 -9.61 -8.70
C ARG A 92 -11.26 -8.22 -9.25
N PRO A 93 -12.54 -7.90 -9.50
CA PRO A 93 -12.91 -6.64 -10.15
C PRO A 93 -12.73 -5.45 -9.21
N ILE A 94 -12.25 -4.33 -9.75
CA ILE A 94 -12.24 -3.02 -9.11
C ILE A 94 -13.40 -2.17 -9.65
N TYR A 95 -14.15 -1.55 -8.74
CA TYR A 95 -15.35 -0.79 -9.04
C TYR A 95 -15.60 0.27 -7.96
N HIS A 96 -16.52 1.19 -8.23
CA HIS A 96 -17.02 2.15 -7.26
C HIS A 96 -18.53 2.25 -7.44
N HIS A 97 -19.26 1.63 -6.52
CA HIS A 97 -20.71 1.67 -6.43
C HIS A 97 -21.09 2.48 -5.20
N VAL A 98 -21.87 3.53 -5.37
CA VAL A 98 -22.38 4.34 -4.27
C VAL A 98 -23.88 4.13 -4.13
N TYR A 99 -24.33 3.90 -2.89
CA TYR A 99 -25.75 3.71 -2.58
C TYR A 99 -26.32 5.02 -2.03
N ILE A 100 -27.34 5.57 -2.69
CA ILE A 100 -28.00 6.83 -2.33
C ILE A 100 -29.49 6.54 -2.18
N GLY A 101 -29.96 6.49 -0.92
CA GLY A 101 -31.28 5.91 -0.63
C GLY A 101 -31.28 4.42 -0.99
N ASP A 102 -32.32 3.97 -1.68
CA ASP A 102 -32.47 2.57 -2.11
C ASP A 102 -31.85 2.29 -3.50
N GLU A 103 -31.18 3.28 -4.10
CA GLU A 103 -30.62 3.18 -5.45
C GLU A 103 -29.10 3.05 -5.44
N CYS A 104 -28.58 2.16 -6.28
CA CYS A 104 -27.15 1.98 -6.53
C CYS A 104 -26.74 2.77 -7.78
N TYR A 105 -25.75 3.64 -7.61
CA TYR A 105 -25.13 4.42 -8.68
C TYR A 105 -23.73 3.85 -8.97
N GLU A 106 -23.55 3.28 -10.16
CA GLU A 106 -22.26 2.75 -10.61
C GLU A 106 -21.38 3.90 -11.13
N ILE A 107 -20.52 4.45 -10.28
CA ILE A 107 -19.56 5.50 -10.67
C ILE A 107 -18.50 4.90 -11.60
N ILE A 108 -17.93 3.78 -11.17
CA ILE A 108 -17.03 2.94 -11.96
C ILE A 108 -17.67 1.55 -12.04
N PRO A 109 -18.26 1.17 -13.19
CA PRO A 109 -18.94 -0.10 -13.32
C PRO A 109 -17.94 -1.25 -13.48
N LYS A 110 -18.30 -2.44 -12.97
CA LYS A 110 -17.48 -3.67 -13.12
C LYS A 110 -17.19 -4.02 -14.58
N SER A 111 -18.07 -3.63 -15.51
CA SER A 111 -17.90 -3.85 -16.96
C SER A 111 -16.67 -3.16 -17.56
N LYS A 112 -15.99 -2.25 -16.84
CA LYS A 112 -14.71 -1.70 -17.28
C LYS A 112 -13.56 -2.71 -17.28
N GLY A 113 -13.71 -3.82 -16.57
CA GLY A 113 -12.67 -4.86 -16.52
C GLY A 113 -11.42 -4.44 -15.76
N PHE A 114 -11.51 -3.44 -14.88
CA PHE A 114 -10.43 -3.14 -13.94
C PHE A 114 -10.27 -4.27 -12.93
N THR A 115 -9.04 -4.62 -12.65
CA THR A 115 -8.63 -5.80 -11.88
C THR A 115 -7.80 -5.40 -10.67
N TRP A 116 -7.82 -6.24 -9.64
CA TRP A 116 -7.15 -5.94 -8.38
C TRP A 116 -5.64 -5.77 -8.55
N LEU A 117 -4.99 -6.60 -9.37
CA LEU A 117 -3.53 -6.56 -9.53
C LEU A 117 -3.06 -5.21 -10.12
N TYR A 118 -3.61 -4.82 -11.27
CA TYR A 118 -3.12 -3.65 -12.00
C TYR A 118 -3.68 -2.32 -11.48
N GLU A 119 -4.89 -2.31 -10.93
CA GLU A 119 -5.54 -1.07 -10.51
C GLU A 119 -5.44 -0.80 -9.00
N ALA A 120 -5.20 -1.82 -8.16
CA ALA A 120 -5.10 -1.65 -6.72
C ALA A 120 -3.71 -2.00 -6.18
N ALA A 121 -3.23 -3.22 -6.41
CA ALA A 121 -2.04 -3.73 -5.74
C ALA A 121 -0.72 -3.09 -6.20
N LEU A 122 -0.45 -3.08 -7.51
CA LEU A 122 0.79 -2.48 -8.03
C LEU A 122 0.86 -0.96 -7.75
N PRO A 123 -0.21 -0.17 -7.99
CA PRO A 123 -0.22 1.24 -7.63
C PRO A 123 -0.08 1.47 -6.12
N TYR A 124 -0.68 0.61 -5.28
CA TYR A 124 -0.56 0.72 -3.82
C TYR A 124 0.88 0.52 -3.35
N VAL A 125 1.56 -0.52 -3.82
CA VAL A 125 2.97 -0.79 -3.46
C VAL A 125 3.86 0.40 -3.85
N GLU A 126 3.71 0.90 -5.08
CA GLU A 126 4.47 2.07 -5.53
C GLU A 126 4.14 3.32 -4.69
N ALA A 127 2.87 3.59 -4.43
CA ALA A 127 2.42 4.80 -3.76
C ALA A 127 2.72 4.81 -2.27
N VAL A 128 2.53 3.68 -1.57
CA VAL A 128 2.63 3.59 -0.10
C VAL A 128 3.98 3.04 0.34
N PHE A 129 4.49 1.99 -0.31
CA PHE A 129 5.72 1.34 0.16
C PHE A 129 6.98 2.06 -0.29
N TYR A 130 7.00 2.55 -1.54
CA TYR A 130 8.13 3.31 -2.06
C TYR A 130 8.00 4.81 -1.83
N ARG A 131 6.91 5.41 -2.34
CA ARG A 131 6.83 6.87 -2.46
C ARG A 131 6.44 7.55 -1.16
N THR A 132 5.17 7.48 -0.79
CA THR A 132 4.49 8.24 0.27
C THR A 132 4.79 9.75 0.24
N ALA A 133 3.89 10.59 0.75
CA ALA A 133 4.20 12.01 0.88
C ALA A 133 5.31 12.23 1.93
N PRO A 134 6.24 13.17 1.73
CA PRO A 134 7.30 13.46 2.70
C PRO A 134 6.73 13.73 4.10
N PHE A 135 7.36 13.17 5.15
CA PHE A 135 6.86 13.39 6.50
C PHE A 135 7.14 14.83 6.93
N ARG A 136 6.11 15.49 7.47
CA ARG A 136 6.20 16.90 7.88
C ARG A 136 7.18 17.13 9.03
N GLY A 137 7.43 16.11 9.85
CA GLY A 137 8.40 16.14 10.94
C GLY A 137 9.85 15.87 10.51
N THR A 138 10.11 15.38 9.29
CA THR A 138 11.47 14.98 8.86
C THR A 138 12.00 15.74 7.65
N LYS A 139 11.14 16.37 6.84
CA LYS A 139 11.55 17.09 5.63
C LYS A 139 10.93 18.49 5.59
N SER A 140 11.76 19.46 5.21
CA SER A 140 11.31 20.83 4.96
C SER A 140 10.67 20.94 3.57
N TYR A 141 9.44 21.47 3.54
CA TYR A 141 8.73 21.80 2.30
C TYR A 141 9.14 23.17 1.74
N ASN A 142 10.18 23.79 2.29
CA ASN A 142 10.73 25.02 1.76
C ASN A 142 11.33 24.76 0.36
N ALA A 143 10.70 25.35 -0.66
CA ALA A 143 11.11 25.19 -2.07
C ALA A 143 12.56 25.62 -2.33
N GLN A 144 13.11 26.55 -1.54
CA GLN A 144 14.51 26.98 -1.68
C GLN A 144 15.50 25.93 -1.14
N ALA A 145 15.11 25.18 -0.12
CA ALA A 145 15.95 24.18 0.53
C ALA A 145 16.06 22.88 -0.28
N LYS A 146 15.15 22.64 -1.24
CA LYS A 146 15.15 21.50 -2.16
C LYS A 146 15.28 20.13 -1.46
N GLN A 147 14.73 19.99 -0.25
CA GLN A 147 14.74 18.71 0.49
C GLN A 147 13.68 17.72 0.02
N VAL A 148 12.59 18.24 -0.56
CA VAL A 148 11.55 17.44 -1.21
C VAL A 148 11.79 17.51 -2.72
N PRO A 149 11.91 16.37 -3.43
CA PRO A 149 12.04 16.32 -4.88
C PRO A 149 10.90 17.05 -5.59
N SER A 150 11.18 17.66 -6.75
CA SER A 150 10.14 18.24 -7.60
C SER A 150 9.25 17.18 -8.25
N ASP A 151 9.84 16.02 -8.54
CA ASP A 151 9.20 14.96 -9.31
C ASP A 151 8.72 13.85 -8.36
N GLN A 152 7.44 13.48 -8.47
CA GLN A 152 6.83 12.46 -7.60
C GLN A 152 7.48 11.07 -7.72
N LYS A 153 8.08 10.76 -8.88
CA LYS A 153 8.80 9.49 -9.09
C LYS A 153 10.01 9.34 -8.17
N ASP A 154 10.52 10.44 -7.64
CA ASP A 154 11.70 10.48 -6.79
C ASP A 154 11.35 10.52 -5.30
N PHE A 155 10.06 10.42 -4.95
CA PHE A 155 9.63 10.31 -3.55
C PHE A 155 10.10 8.97 -2.98
N HIS A 156 10.71 9.02 -1.81
CA HIS A 156 11.35 7.90 -1.12
C HIS A 156 11.06 7.99 0.39
N TYR A 157 9.78 8.08 0.73
CA TYR A 157 9.28 8.30 2.08
C TYR A 157 8.32 7.20 2.52
N GLY A 158 8.10 6.19 1.68
CA GLY A 158 7.29 5.02 2.02
C GLY A 158 7.97 4.13 3.05
N ILE A 159 7.26 3.10 3.51
CA ILE A 159 7.73 2.26 4.63
C ILE A 159 9.11 1.62 4.36
N LEU A 160 9.50 1.40 3.10
CA LEU A 160 10.81 0.82 2.75
C LEU A 160 11.98 1.83 2.84
N TYR A 161 11.67 3.11 3.05
CA TYR A 161 12.67 4.19 3.24
C TYR A 161 12.48 4.92 4.57
N ALA A 162 11.34 4.72 5.23
CA ALA A 162 10.98 5.40 6.45
C ALA A 162 12.02 5.18 7.56
N ASP A 163 12.37 6.25 8.25
CA ASP A 163 13.01 6.18 9.56
C ASP A 163 11.94 5.90 10.61
N VAL A 164 12.08 4.79 11.33
CA VAL A 164 11.09 4.33 12.32
C VAL A 164 11.44 4.72 13.75
N PHE A 165 12.65 5.21 14.02
CA PHE A 165 13.05 5.66 15.36
C PHE A 165 12.26 6.88 15.88
N PRO A 166 11.80 7.85 15.07
CA PRO A 166 11.00 8.96 15.58
C PRO A 166 9.50 8.62 15.68
N VAL A 167 9.09 7.35 15.57
CA VAL A 167 7.71 6.94 15.85
C VAL A 167 7.34 7.34 17.29
N GLY A 168 6.12 7.83 17.49
CA GLY A 168 5.66 8.38 18.77
C GLY A 168 5.90 9.88 18.92
N THR A 169 6.59 10.52 17.97
CA THR A 169 6.85 11.97 18.00
C THR A 169 5.94 12.76 17.05
N ALA A 170 5.92 14.09 17.21
CA ALA A 170 5.08 14.97 16.41
C ALA A 170 5.51 15.03 14.93
N GLY A 171 4.52 15.00 14.03
CA GLY A 171 4.76 15.15 12.58
C GLY A 171 5.22 13.87 11.87
N ILE A 172 5.14 12.70 12.52
CA ILE A 172 5.49 11.38 11.98
C ILE A 172 4.22 10.55 11.76
N PRO A 173 3.70 10.45 10.52
CA PRO A 173 2.43 9.77 10.23
C PRO A 173 2.36 8.28 10.60
N PRO A 174 3.41 7.45 10.40
CA PRO A 174 3.37 6.03 10.74
C PRO A 174 3.03 5.74 12.21
N THR A 175 3.25 6.70 13.11
CA THR A 175 2.86 6.60 14.52
C THR A 175 1.40 6.21 14.70
N LEU A 176 0.49 6.73 13.86
CA LEU A 176 -0.94 6.43 13.96
C LEU A 176 -1.22 4.93 13.75
N LEU A 177 -0.51 4.30 12.81
CA LEU A 177 -0.68 2.87 12.56
C LEU A 177 0.02 2.03 13.62
N MET A 178 1.21 2.43 14.09
CA MET A 178 1.90 1.68 15.14
C MET A 178 1.10 1.68 16.45
N ASP A 179 0.48 2.81 16.80
CA ASP A 179 -0.41 2.92 17.96
C ASP A 179 -1.66 2.05 17.78
N ASP A 180 -2.30 2.07 16.60
CA ASP A 180 -3.45 1.20 16.32
C ASP A 180 -3.10 -0.29 16.41
N MET A 181 -2.00 -0.70 15.75
CA MET A 181 -1.54 -2.09 15.74
C MET A 181 -1.09 -2.61 17.11
N TYR A 182 -0.56 -1.73 17.97
CA TYR A 182 -0.07 -2.09 19.29
C TYR A 182 -1.15 -2.79 20.14
N HIS A 183 -2.41 -2.34 20.05
CA HIS A 183 -3.55 -2.90 20.78
C HIS A 183 -3.91 -4.34 20.39
N PHE A 184 -3.41 -4.82 19.24
CA PHE A 184 -3.70 -6.13 18.68
C PHE A 184 -2.47 -7.04 18.60
N LEU A 185 -1.41 -6.72 19.35
CA LEU A 185 -0.20 -7.54 19.36
C LEU A 185 -0.45 -8.92 20.00
N PRO A 186 0.01 -10.01 19.37
CA PRO A 186 -0.04 -11.33 20.00
C PRO A 186 0.97 -11.42 21.16
N ASP A 187 0.64 -12.25 22.16
CA ASP A 187 1.41 -12.40 23.40
C ASP A 187 2.89 -12.71 23.17
N TYR A 188 3.21 -13.50 22.13
CA TYR A 188 4.60 -13.88 21.84
C TYR A 188 5.44 -12.69 21.35
N LEU A 189 4.85 -11.73 20.63
CA LEU A 189 5.56 -10.51 20.24
C LEU A 189 5.68 -9.54 21.40
N GLN A 190 4.65 -9.42 22.26
CA GLN A 190 4.74 -8.58 23.45
C GLN A 190 5.88 -9.03 24.36
N LYS A 191 5.97 -10.33 24.66
CA LYS A 191 7.06 -10.91 25.45
C LYS A 191 8.42 -10.69 24.79
N TYR A 192 8.49 -10.88 23.47
CA TYR A 192 9.71 -10.62 22.73
C TYR A 192 10.17 -9.17 22.87
N TYR A 193 9.29 -8.17 22.72
CA TYR A 193 9.68 -6.76 22.86
C TYR A 193 10.07 -6.40 24.29
N GLN A 194 9.42 -6.99 25.31
CA GLN A 194 9.76 -6.79 26.73
C GLN A 194 11.20 -7.18 27.05
N GLU A 195 11.75 -8.19 26.38
CA GLU A 195 13.11 -8.70 26.60
C GLU A 195 14.20 -7.91 25.85
N HIS A 196 13.83 -6.91 25.04
CA HIS A 196 14.75 -6.16 24.19
C HIS A 196 14.68 -4.65 24.44
N CYS A 197 15.76 -3.95 24.08
CA CYS A 197 15.85 -2.48 24.10
C CYS A 197 15.37 -1.86 25.42
N ARG A 198 14.31 -1.02 25.39
CA ARG A 198 13.72 -0.40 26.58
C ARG A 198 12.43 -1.09 27.02
N GLY A 199 12.22 -2.34 26.62
CA GLY A 199 11.05 -3.12 26.97
C GLY A 199 9.77 -2.47 26.44
N GLU A 200 8.85 -2.17 27.35
CA GLU A 200 7.56 -1.56 26.98
C GLU A 200 7.67 -0.07 26.64
N ASP A 201 8.72 0.62 27.10
CA ASP A 201 8.86 2.07 26.94
C ASP A 201 9.06 2.51 25.48
N ASP A 202 9.68 1.66 24.65
CA ASP A 202 9.94 1.92 23.23
C ASP A 202 9.24 0.93 22.29
N ILE A 203 8.16 0.30 22.77
CA ILE A 203 7.46 -0.75 22.04
C ILE A 203 6.96 -0.32 20.66
N LEU A 204 6.56 0.94 20.48
CA LEU A 204 6.12 1.46 19.18
C LEU A 204 7.27 1.52 18.16
N ILE A 205 8.50 1.76 18.62
CA ILE A 205 9.68 1.78 17.74
C ILE A 205 10.03 0.33 17.34
N GLN A 206 10.08 -0.58 18.31
CA GLN A 206 10.33 -2.00 18.06
C GLN A 206 9.27 -2.60 17.12
N LEU A 207 8.00 -2.26 17.33
CA LEU A 207 6.89 -2.61 16.45
C LEU A 207 7.09 -2.01 15.05
N GLY A 208 7.45 -0.73 14.94
CA GLY A 208 7.77 -0.08 13.68
C GLY A 208 8.87 -0.79 12.88
N VAL A 209 9.94 -1.23 13.55
CA VAL A 209 11.02 -2.00 12.92
C VAL A 209 10.50 -3.36 12.41
N THR A 210 9.75 -4.11 13.22
CA THR A 210 9.21 -5.40 12.79
C THR A 210 8.16 -5.27 11.69
N PHE A 211 7.32 -4.24 11.73
CA PHE A 211 6.39 -3.91 10.65
C PHE A 211 7.15 -3.60 9.36
N GLN A 212 8.23 -2.82 9.44
CA GLN A 212 9.08 -2.53 8.28
C GLN A 212 9.69 -3.83 7.70
N ARG A 213 10.16 -4.77 8.54
CA ARG A 213 10.62 -6.10 8.10
C ARG A 213 9.52 -6.88 7.37
N SER A 214 8.30 -6.89 7.91
CA SER A 214 7.15 -7.53 7.26
C SER A 214 6.85 -6.90 5.90
N MET A 215 6.89 -5.57 5.78
CA MET A 215 6.65 -4.88 4.51
C MET A 215 7.73 -5.13 3.47
N TYR A 216 8.99 -5.39 3.87
CA TYR A 216 10.01 -5.89 2.96
C TYR A 216 9.63 -7.27 2.40
N ASN A 217 9.20 -8.22 3.24
CA ASN A 217 8.77 -9.54 2.78
C ASN A 217 7.56 -9.46 1.84
N VAL A 218 6.57 -8.62 2.16
CA VAL A 218 5.41 -8.37 1.28
C VAL A 218 5.87 -7.78 -0.06
N THR A 219 6.80 -6.82 -0.06
CA THR A 219 7.35 -6.23 -1.29
C THR A 219 8.13 -7.28 -2.11
N SER A 220 8.89 -8.14 -1.45
CA SER A 220 9.60 -9.24 -2.09
C SER A 220 8.63 -10.23 -2.74
N ALA A 221 7.50 -10.55 -2.09
CA ALA A 221 6.45 -11.37 -2.68
C ALA A 221 5.86 -10.71 -3.95
N VAL A 222 5.60 -9.39 -3.93
CA VAL A 222 5.14 -8.65 -5.10
C VAL A 222 6.16 -8.68 -6.24
N ILE A 223 7.45 -8.50 -5.94
CA ILE A 223 8.53 -8.58 -6.93
C ILE A 223 8.61 -9.99 -7.55
N GLN A 224 8.47 -11.04 -6.73
CA GLN A 224 8.45 -12.42 -7.21
C GLN A 224 7.22 -12.71 -8.08
N ALA A 225 6.04 -12.29 -7.65
CA ALA A 225 4.80 -12.44 -8.40
C ALA A 225 4.87 -11.73 -9.75
N LEU A 226 5.39 -10.50 -9.80
CA LEU A 226 5.60 -9.76 -11.04
C LEU A 226 6.57 -10.47 -11.99
N ARG A 227 7.69 -10.98 -11.47
CA ARG A 227 8.65 -11.76 -12.26
C ARG A 227 7.98 -13.00 -12.84
N GLN A 228 7.22 -13.74 -12.04
CA GLN A 228 6.51 -14.93 -12.49
C GLN A 228 5.41 -14.61 -13.52
N ALA A 229 4.75 -13.45 -13.41
CA ALA A 229 3.70 -13.03 -14.34
C ALA A 229 4.26 -12.56 -15.70
N LEU A 230 5.44 -11.94 -15.71
CA LEU A 230 5.95 -11.21 -16.89
C LEU A 230 7.21 -11.84 -17.52
N LEU A 231 7.91 -12.71 -16.79
CA LEU A 231 9.21 -13.25 -17.18
C LEU A 231 9.22 -14.77 -17.02
N TYR A 232 10.36 -15.35 -16.64
CA TYR A 232 10.60 -16.78 -16.71
C TYR A 232 10.68 -17.43 -15.32
N PRO A 233 10.44 -18.74 -15.20
CA PRO A 233 10.71 -19.51 -13.99
C PRO A 233 12.18 -19.40 -13.53
N LEU A 234 12.46 -19.68 -12.25
CA LEU A 234 13.83 -19.62 -11.73
C LEU A 234 14.65 -20.85 -12.11
N ASP A 235 13.98 -21.96 -12.40
CA ASP A 235 14.53 -23.24 -12.83
C ASP A 235 14.60 -23.39 -14.36
N ASP A 236 14.43 -22.29 -15.10
CA ASP A 236 14.55 -22.28 -16.55
C ASP A 236 16.00 -22.59 -16.98
N SER A 237 16.16 -23.58 -17.85
CA SER A 237 17.46 -24.01 -18.36
C SER A 237 18.12 -23.03 -19.34
N ASN A 238 17.37 -22.08 -19.90
CA ASN A 238 17.90 -21.13 -20.88
C ASN A 238 18.64 -19.97 -20.17
N PRO A 239 19.95 -19.80 -20.38
CA PRO A 239 20.72 -18.74 -19.74
C PRO A 239 20.22 -17.33 -20.10
N GLU A 240 19.66 -17.12 -21.30
CA GLU A 240 19.07 -15.83 -21.67
C GLU A 240 17.81 -15.51 -20.85
N HIS A 241 17.01 -16.52 -20.53
CA HIS A 241 15.81 -16.35 -19.70
C HIS A 241 16.21 -15.93 -18.28
N LEU A 242 17.18 -16.62 -17.69
CA LEU A 242 17.73 -16.27 -16.38
C LEU A 242 18.38 -14.87 -16.38
N GLN A 243 19.01 -14.47 -17.47
CA GLN A 243 19.56 -13.12 -17.61
C GLN A 243 18.48 -12.04 -17.62
N LYS A 244 17.31 -12.28 -18.23
CA LYS A 244 16.19 -11.34 -18.15
C LYS A 244 15.62 -11.23 -16.73
N ASN A 245 15.52 -12.34 -16.01
CA ASN A 245 15.14 -12.34 -14.59
C ASN A 245 16.13 -11.52 -13.75
N ARG A 246 17.44 -11.73 -13.96
CA ARG A 246 18.51 -10.96 -13.30
C ARG A 246 18.36 -9.46 -13.56
N ALA A 247 18.25 -9.05 -14.83
CA ALA A 247 18.11 -7.63 -15.19
C ALA A 247 16.87 -6.99 -14.54
N PHE A 248 15.76 -7.74 -14.44
CA PHE A 248 14.58 -7.28 -13.73
C PHE A 248 14.83 -7.08 -12.23
N PHE A 249 15.45 -8.06 -11.56
CA PHE A 249 15.78 -7.92 -10.13
C PHE A 249 16.79 -6.80 -9.88
N GLU A 250 17.81 -6.65 -10.73
CA GLU A 250 18.75 -5.54 -10.67
C GLU A 250 18.00 -4.20 -10.77
N ALA A 251 17.10 -4.04 -11.73
CA ALA A 251 16.29 -2.81 -11.85
C ALA A 251 15.39 -2.54 -10.62
N GLN A 252 14.88 -3.58 -9.95
CA GLN A 252 14.13 -3.40 -8.71
C GLN A 252 15.05 -2.99 -7.55
N LEU A 253 16.23 -3.61 -7.45
CA LEU A 253 17.21 -3.33 -6.38
C LEU A 253 17.90 -1.98 -6.56
N ASP A 254 18.08 -1.52 -7.79
CA ASP A 254 18.64 -0.19 -8.10
C ASP A 254 17.85 0.94 -7.43
N ARG A 255 16.55 0.72 -7.19
CA ARG A 255 15.69 1.66 -6.46
C ARG A 255 16.16 1.87 -5.01
N PHE A 256 16.86 0.90 -4.42
CA PHE A 256 17.41 0.94 -3.06
C PHE A 256 18.88 1.35 -3.00
N LEU A 257 19.51 1.74 -4.12
CA LEU A 257 20.86 2.33 -4.09
C LEU A 257 20.88 3.75 -3.50
N ARG A 258 19.70 4.33 -3.26
CA ARG A 258 19.56 5.63 -2.61
C ARG A 258 20.04 5.57 -1.15
N PRO A 259 20.76 6.59 -0.64
CA PRO A 259 21.25 6.61 0.74
C PRO A 259 20.16 6.46 1.81
N GLU A 260 18.93 6.85 1.50
CA GLU A 260 17.78 6.77 2.42
C GLU A 260 17.20 5.36 2.55
N ALA A 261 17.58 4.42 1.68
CA ALA A 261 17.05 3.07 1.70
C ALA A 261 17.43 2.33 2.99
N ARG A 262 16.45 1.69 3.64
CA ARG A 262 16.66 0.96 4.91
C ARG A 262 16.98 -0.51 4.72
N LEU A 263 17.12 -0.96 3.47
CA LEU A 263 17.36 -2.38 3.17
C LEU A 263 18.62 -2.91 3.87
N PRO A 264 19.78 -2.22 3.87
CA PRO A 264 20.96 -2.69 4.61
C PRO A 264 20.76 -2.75 6.13
N ASN A 265 19.97 -1.82 6.70
CA ASN A 265 19.68 -1.81 8.14
C ASN A 265 18.86 -3.03 8.54
N ILE A 266 17.84 -3.36 7.75
CA ILE A 266 16.91 -4.46 8.02
C ILE A 266 17.56 -5.84 7.94
N GLN A 267 18.68 -5.98 7.21
CA GLN A 267 19.46 -7.22 7.19
C GLN A 267 20.17 -7.50 8.53
N SER A 268 20.35 -6.50 9.39
CA SER A 268 21.02 -6.67 10.68
C SER A 268 20.06 -7.19 11.75
N SER A 269 20.50 -8.17 12.55
CA SER A 269 19.83 -8.60 13.78
C SER A 269 19.73 -7.49 14.83
N ASP A 270 20.63 -6.51 14.75
CA ASP A 270 20.82 -5.48 15.76
C ASP A 270 20.00 -4.22 15.47
N TYR A 271 19.36 -4.14 14.30
CA TYR A 271 18.43 -3.07 13.98
C TYR A 271 17.08 -3.32 14.66
N ARG A 272 16.85 -2.59 15.76
CA ARG A 272 15.72 -2.70 16.70
C ARG A 272 15.31 -1.33 17.22
#